data_AF-A0A6M0GEL9-F1
#
_entry.id   AF-A0A6M0GEL9-F1
#
_cell.length_a   1.000
_cell.length_b   1.000
_cell.length_c   1.000
_cell.angle_alpha   90.00
_cell.angle_beta   90.00
_cell.angle_gamma   90.00
#
_symmetry.space_group_name_H-M   'P 1'
#
loop_
_entity.id
_entity.type
_entity.pdbx_description
1 polymer ?
#
loop_
_entity_poly.entity_id
_entity_poly.type
_entity_poly.pdbx_seq_one_letter_code
_entity_poly.pdbx_strand_id
1 'polypeptide(L)' 'DAVIETGEPYKDYQEVGDKTYYSALYPDIAVAEACVTCHNTHPLHLERYPDKVFKMGDVMGGVMINLPIEKT' A
#
# COMPACT_ATOMS: atom_id res chain seq x y z
N ASP A 1 4.64 7.75 4.80
CA ASP A 1 3.67 8.85 4.94
C ASP A 1 3.27 9.48 3.61
N ALA A 2 4.21 9.89 2.75
CA ALA A 2 3.89 10.48 1.44
C ALA A 2 2.84 9.71 0.62
N VAL A 3 2.95 8.39 0.46
CA VAL A 3 1.96 7.57 -0.30
C VAL A 3 0.55 7.61 0.30
N ILE A 4 0.44 7.65 1.63
CA ILE A 4 -0.85 7.71 2.33
C ILE A 4 -1.48 9.09 2.16
N GLU A 5 -0.65 10.15 2.19
CA GLU A 5 -1.11 11.53 2.09
C GLU A 5 -1.46 11.95 0.66
N THR A 6 -0.67 11.52 -0.33
CA THR A 6 -0.85 11.93 -1.74
C THR A 6 -1.73 10.98 -2.53
N GLY A 7 -1.82 9.71 -2.12
CA GLY A 7 -2.43 8.65 -2.94
C GLY A 7 -1.65 8.36 -4.23
N GLU A 8 -0.41 8.84 -4.36
CA GLU A 8 0.44 8.62 -5.52
C GLU A 8 1.43 7.47 -5.29
N PRO A 9 1.83 6.74 -6.35
CA PRO A 9 2.84 5.70 -6.22
C PRO A 9 4.21 6.27 -5.83
N TYR A 10 4.88 5.63 -4.87
CA TYR A 10 6.28 5.89 -4.57
C TYR A 10 7.18 4.94 -5.36
N LYS A 11 8.25 5.46 -5.95
CA LYS A 11 9.16 4.70 -6.82
C LYS A 11 10.59 5.04 -6.44
N ASP A 12 11.42 4.02 -6.32
CA ASP A 12 12.81 4.16 -5.89
C ASP A 12 13.67 2.98 -6.35
N TYR A 13 14.99 3.11 -6.19
CA TYR A 13 15.93 2.00 -6.33
C TYR A 13 16.42 1.54 -4.96
N GLN A 14 16.41 0.23 -4.73
CA GLN A 14 16.81 -0.36 -3.46
C GLN A 14 17.92 -1.38 -3.67
N GLU A 15 18.94 -1.35 -2.82
CA GLU A 15 19.95 -2.41 -2.74
C GLU A 15 19.61 -3.34 -1.58
N VAL A 16 19.46 -4.64 -1.89
CA VAL A 16 19.18 -5.69 -0.91
C VAL A 16 20.23 -6.78 -1.08
N GLY A 17 21.21 -6.79 -0.17
CA GLY A 17 22.43 -7.58 -0.35
C GLY A 17 23.18 -7.11 -1.60
N ASP A 18 23.52 -8.04 -2.49
CA ASP A 18 24.29 -7.75 -3.70
C ASP A 18 23.40 -7.45 -4.93
N LYS A 19 22.09 -7.35 -4.73
CA LYS A 19 21.11 -7.16 -5.80
C LYS A 19 20.50 -5.77 -5.73
N THR A 20 20.40 -5.12 -6.87
CA THR A 20 19.67 -3.86 -7.01
C THR A 20 18.28 -4.16 -7.56
N TYR A 21 17.28 -3.46 -7.02
CA TYR A 21 15.88 -3.55 -7.44
C TYR A 21 15.37 -2.16 -7.79
N TYR A 22 14.57 -2.07 -8.84
CA TYR A 22 13.61 -0.99 -8.98
C TYR A 22 12.36 -1.37 -8.16
N SER A 23 12.03 -0.55 -7.17
CA SER A 23 10.94 -0.76 -6.22
C SER A 23 9.86 0.29 -6.43
N ALA A 24 8.61 -0.15 -6.55
CA ALA A 24 7.46 0.73 -6.66
C ALA A 24 6.34 0.31 -5.71
N LEU A 25 5.87 1.23 -4.88
CA LEU A 25 4.74 1.05 -3.97
C LEU A 25 3.53 1.80 -4.54
N TYR A 26 2.50 1.04 -4.92
CA TYR A 26 1.22 1.58 -5.38
C TYR A 26 0.19 1.53 -4.25
N PRO A 27 -0.49 2.64 -3.91
CA PRO A 27 -1.52 2.64 -2.88
C PRO A 27 -2.75 1.85 -3.33
N ASP A 28 -3.30 1.06 -2.41
CA ASP A 28 -4.61 0.42 -2.56
C ASP A 28 -5.67 1.37 -2.00
N ILE A 29 -6.37 2.06 -2.91
CA ILE A 29 -7.32 3.12 -2.58
C ILE A 29 -8.72 2.50 -2.47
N ALA A 30 -9.50 2.95 -1.48
CA ALA A 30 -10.92 2.62 -1.35
C ALA A 30 -11.75 3.23 -2.49
N VAL A 31 -11.72 2.60 -3.67
CA VAL A 31 -12.37 3.08 -4.90
C VAL A 31 -13.85 2.72 -5.00
N ALA A 32 -14.32 1.77 -4.19
CA ALA A 32 -15.72 1.33 -4.17
C ALA A 32 -16.26 1.26 -2.74
N GLU A 33 -17.57 1.46 -2.57
CA GLU A 33 -18.24 1.39 -1.25
C GLU A 33 -18.01 0.05 -0.55
N ALA A 34 -18.03 -1.04 -1.31
CA ALA A 34 -17.76 -2.38 -0.80
C ALA A 34 -16.39 -2.49 -0.09
N CYS A 35 -15.38 -1.72 -0.53
CA CYS A 35 -14.07 -1.68 0.11
C CYS A 35 -14.20 -1.27 1.58
N VAL A 36 -14.80 -0.11 1.86
CA VAL A 36 -14.89 0.40 3.23
C VAL A 36 -15.89 -0.38 4.08
N THR A 37 -16.98 -0.87 3.49
CA THR A 37 -18.01 -1.63 4.23
C THR A 37 -17.44 -2.95 4.75
N CYS A 38 -16.78 -3.73 3.89
CA CYS A 38 -16.18 -4.98 4.32
C CYS A 38 -14.97 -4.75 5.24
N HIS A 39 -14.05 -3.86 4.89
CA HIS A 39 -12.83 -3.66 5.70
C HIS A 39 -13.14 -3.11 7.10
N ASN A 40 -14.07 -2.16 7.25
CA ASN A 40 -14.40 -1.60 8.57
C ASN A 40 -15.15 -2.58 9.49
N THR A 41 -15.72 -3.65 8.95
CA THR A 41 -16.49 -4.65 9.73
C THR A 41 -15.79 -5.99 9.84
N HIS A 42 -14.65 -6.16 9.15
CA HIS A 42 -13.93 -7.42 9.15
C HIS A 42 -13.29 -7.66 10.54
N PRO A 43 -13.47 -8.83 11.18
CA PRO A 43 -12.94 -9.10 12.52
C PRO A 43 -11.43 -8.86 12.65
N LEU A 44 -10.64 -9.29 11.64
CA LEU A 44 -9.19 -9.06 11.64
C LEU A 44 -8.81 -7.56 11.61
N HIS A 45 -9.61 -6.72 10.96
CA HIS A 45 -9.37 -5.28 10.94
C HIS A 45 -9.66 -4.69 12.32
N LEU A 46 -10.79 -5.06 12.92
CA LEU A 46 -11.20 -4.59 14.25
C LEU A 46 -10.25 -5.05 15.36
N GLU A 47 -9.70 -6.27 15.26
CA GLU A 47 -8.71 -6.77 16.22
C GLU A 47 -7.38 -6.02 16.10
N ARG A 48 -6.91 -5.79 14.86
CA ARG A 48 -5.59 -5.21 14.60
C ARG A 48 -5.56 -3.68 14.67
N TYR A 49 -6.66 -3.03 14.29
CA TYR A 49 -6.79 -1.59 14.15
C TYR A 49 -8.15 -1.10 14.66
N PRO A 50 -8.44 -1.24 15.97
CA PRO A 50 -9.78 -1.00 16.54
C PRO A 50 -10.32 0.41 16.32
N ASP A 51 -9.43 1.41 16.26
CA ASP A 51 -9.81 2.81 16.09
C ASP A 51 -9.75 3.29 14.61
N LYS A 52 -9.32 2.42 13.69
CA LYS A 52 -9.16 2.79 12.27
C LYS A 52 -10.49 2.58 11.55
N VAL A 53 -11.04 3.65 10.99
CA VAL A 53 -12.23 3.60 10.14
C VAL A 53 -11.88 4.20 8.78
N PHE A 54 -11.90 3.36 7.73
CA PHE A 54 -11.66 3.78 6.36
C PHE A 54 -12.87 4.53 5.78
N LYS A 55 -12.58 5.53 4.96
CA LYS A 55 -13.54 6.29 4.16
C LYS A 55 -13.23 6.10 2.68
N MET A 56 -14.21 6.43 1.84
CA MET A 56 -14.02 6.42 0.39
C MET A 56 -12.84 7.32 0.00
N GLY A 57 -11.95 6.80 -0.83
CA GLY A 57 -10.71 7.48 -1.22
C GLY A 57 -9.53 7.32 -0.25
N ASP A 58 -9.72 6.71 0.93
CA ASP A 58 -8.60 6.42 1.83
C ASP A 58 -7.66 5.37 1.22
N VAL A 59 -6.37 5.51 1.51
CA VAL A 59 -5.38 4.45 1.26
C VAL A 59 -5.53 3.37 2.34
N MET A 60 -5.97 2.19 1.93
CA MET A 60 -6.21 1.03 2.80
C MET A 60 -4.99 0.11 2.92
N GLY A 61 -4.09 0.18 1.95
CA GLY A 61 -2.89 -0.64 1.87
C GLY A 61 -2.04 -0.27 0.68
N GLY A 62 -1.25 -1.21 0.18
CA GLY A 62 -0.50 -1.00 -1.05
C GLY A 62 0.15 -2.26 -1.57
N VAL A 63 0.49 -2.22 -2.85
CA VAL A 63 1.21 -3.28 -3.57
C VAL A 63 2.64 -2.82 -3.81
N MET A 64 3.59 -3.58 -3.28
CA MET A 64 5.02 -3.36 -3.53
C MET A 64 5.49 -4.26 -4.69
N ILE A 65 6.05 -3.65 -5.72
CA ILE A 65 6.62 -4.32 -6.89
C ILE A 65 8.13 -4.12 -6.84
N ASN A 66 8.89 -5.21 -6.75
CA ASN A 66 10.35 -5.19 -6.80
C ASN A 66 10.82 -5.89 -8.07
N LEU A 67 11.39 -5.13 -9.00
CA LEU A 67 11.95 -5.65 -10.25
C LEU A 67 13.48 -5.69 -10.12
N PRO A 68 14.12 -6.86 -10.16
CA PRO A 68 15.58 -6.93 -10.12
C PRO A 68 16.14 -6.25 -11.36
N ILE A 69 17.13 -5.38 -11.17
CA ILE A 69 17.89 -4.79 -12.26
C ILE A 69 19.28 -5.41 -12.26
N GLU A 70 19.62 -6.07 -13.35
CA GLU A 70 20.99 -6.53 -13.56
C GLU A 70 21.85 -5.31 -13.93
N LYS A 71 23.00 -5.16 -13.27
CA LYS A 71 24.03 -4.22 -13.74
C LYS A 71 24.61 -4.83 -15.02
N THR A 72 24.20 -4.32 -16.18
CA THR A 72 24.85 -4.60 -17.47
C THR A 72 26.30 -4.15 -17.47
#